data_AF-J9E036-F1
#
_entry.id   AF-J9E036-F1
#
_cell.length_a   1.000
_cell.length_b   1.000
_cell.length_c   1.000
_cell.angle_alpha   90.00
_cell.angle_beta   90.00
_cell.angle_gamma   90.00
#
_symmetry.space_group_name_H-M   'P 1'
#
loop_
_entity.id
_entity.type
_entity.pdbx_description
1 polymer ?
#
loop_
_entity_poly.entity_id
_entity_poly.type
_entity_poly.pdbx_seq_one_letter_code
_entity_poly.pdbx_strand_id
1 'polypeptide(L)'
;MTLSNPNPEDEDGLCTIIIAVLQKNRREMKPQGFENLAIGFSVYKVNEIRGHLDRNFFALNKSCARSSAFINLREVTGRFRLQPGSYIIVPSTFEPGREGEYMLRMYTNVSISSEELG
;
A
#
# COMPACT_ATOMS: atom_id res chain seq x y z
N MET A 1 6.47 5.69 -4.30
CA MET A 1 6.96 6.35 -3.07
C MET A 1 8.44 6.12 -2.94
N THR A 2 9.21 7.14 -2.55
CA THR A 2 10.64 7.03 -2.22
C THR A 2 10.86 7.40 -0.76
N LEU A 3 11.44 6.49 0.01
CA LEU A 3 11.87 6.69 1.40
C LEU A 3 13.29 7.25 1.38
N SER A 4 13.49 8.39 2.05
CA SER A 4 14.81 9.00 2.23
C SER A 4 15.64 8.25 3.28
N ASN A 5 16.80 8.82 3.63
CA ASN A 5 17.71 8.25 4.62
C ASN A 5 17.00 8.01 5.96
N PRO A 6 17.36 6.92 6.68
CA PRO A 6 16.74 6.60 7.96
C PRO A 6 17.09 7.65 9.01
N ASN A 7 16.34 7.71 10.11
CA ASN A 7 16.72 8.54 11.25
C ASN A 7 18.09 8.04 11.75
N PRO A 8 19.11 8.90 11.96
CA PRO A 8 20.40 8.48 12.52
C PRO A 8 20.30 7.81 13.90
N GLU A 9 19.19 8.00 14.62
CA GLU A 9 18.88 7.31 15.89
C GLU A 9 18.36 5.88 15.70
N ASP A 10 17.91 5.50 14.49
CA ASP A 10 17.45 4.13 14.19
C ASP A 10 18.67 3.20 13.97
N GLU A 11 19.03 2.40 14.98
CA GLU A 11 20.21 1.50 14.95
C GLU A 11 20.18 0.43 13.83
N ASP A 12 19.00 0.05 13.34
CA ASP A 12 18.83 -0.95 12.27
C ASP A 12 19.00 -0.37 10.85
N GLY A 13 19.13 0.96 10.71
CA GLY A 13 19.23 1.64 9.42
C GLY A 13 17.97 1.56 8.55
N LEU A 14 16.80 1.31 9.15
CA LEU A 14 15.52 1.18 8.44
C LEU A 14 14.60 2.39 8.68
N CYS A 15 13.63 2.56 7.79
CA CYS A 15 12.58 3.56 7.87
C CYS A 15 11.29 2.92 8.37
N THR A 16 10.59 3.57 9.30
CA THR A 16 9.25 3.14 9.74
C THR A 16 8.23 3.70 8.77
N ILE A 17 7.37 2.83 8.25
CA ILE A 17 6.20 3.22 7.46
C ILE A 17 4.94 2.52 7.97
N ILE A 18 3.86 3.28 8.05
CA ILE A 18 2.50 2.77 8.25
C ILE A 18 1.72 3.04 6.97
N ILE A 19 1.15 2.00 6.38
CA ILE A 19 0.32 2.06 5.18
C ILE A 19 -1.10 1.71 5.59
N ALA A 20 -2.06 2.57 5.24
CA ALA A 20 -3.48 2.36 5.51
C ALA A 20 -4.31 2.51 4.23
N VAL A 21 -5.09 1.48 3.89
CA VAL A 21 -6.05 1.49 2.78
C VAL A 21 -7.45 1.52 3.35
N LEU A 22 -8.20 2.58 3.05
CA LEU A 22 -9.57 2.76 3.49
C LEU A 22 -10.53 2.76 2.29
N GLN A 23 -11.60 1.98 2.36
CA GLN A 23 -12.69 2.04 1.38
C GLN A 23 -13.67 3.17 1.73
N LYS A 24 -13.93 4.06 0.76
CA LYS A 24 -14.82 5.23 0.89
C LYS A 24 -16.29 4.83 0.75
N ASN A 25 -17.19 5.70 1.21
CA ASN A 25 -18.66 5.63 1.01
C ASN A 25 -19.38 4.36 1.53
N ARG A 26 -18.68 3.39 2.12
CA ARG A 26 -19.27 2.14 2.63
C ARG A 26 -20.32 2.34 3.73
N ARG A 27 -20.27 3.44 4.49
CA ARG A 27 -21.32 3.74 5.49
C ARG A 27 -22.67 4.04 4.84
N GLU A 28 -22.66 4.75 3.72
CA GLU A 28 -23.87 5.13 2.97
C GLU A 28 -24.41 3.99 2.14
N MET A 29 -23.53 3.07 1.72
CA MET A 29 -23.91 1.89 0.94
C MET A 29 -24.43 0.72 1.80
N LYS A 30 -24.15 0.72 3.12
CA LYS A 30 -24.64 -0.32 4.04
C LYS A 30 -26.17 -0.48 4.05
N PRO A 31 -26.97 0.60 4.14
CA PRO A 31 -28.43 0.51 4.02
C PRO A 31 -28.92 -0.08 2.69
N GLN A 32 -28.11 0.01 1.63
CA GLN A 32 -28.42 -0.56 0.31
C GLN A 32 -27.97 -2.03 0.19
N GLY A 33 -27.48 -2.63 1.29
CA GLY A 33 -27.04 -4.02 1.34
C GLY A 33 -25.60 -4.27 0.89
N PHE A 34 -24.82 -3.22 0.58
CA PHE A 34 -23.42 -3.40 0.21
C PHE A 34 -22.53 -3.54 1.44
N GLU A 35 -21.86 -4.68 1.54
CA GLU A 35 -20.85 -4.92 2.55
C GLU A 35 -19.50 -4.29 2.17
N ASN A 36 -18.59 -4.30 3.15
CA ASN A 36 -17.18 -3.99 2.91
C ASN A 36 -16.59 -5.04 1.95
N LEU A 37 -15.80 -4.58 0.98
CA LEU A 37 -15.00 -5.50 0.17
C LEU A 37 -13.83 -6.06 0.99
N ALA A 38 -13.39 -7.26 0.64
CA ALA A 38 -12.11 -7.80 1.07
C ALA A 38 -11.00 -6.97 0.43
N ILE A 39 -10.37 -6.08 1.20
CA ILE A 39 -9.31 -5.20 0.70
C ILE A 39 -7.97 -5.54 1.33
N GLY A 40 -6.90 -5.22 0.62
CA GLY A 40 -5.53 -5.41 1.06
C GLY A 40 -4.56 -4.59 0.22
N PHE A 41 -3.27 -4.72 0.50
CA PHE A 41 -2.24 -4.08 -0.30
C PHE A 41 -0.96 -4.92 -0.35
N SER A 42 -0.18 -4.72 -1.41
CA SER A 42 1.16 -5.28 -1.57
C SER A 42 2.16 -4.16 -1.85
N VAL A 43 3.39 -4.33 -1.40
CA VAL A 43 4.48 -3.36 -1.55
C VAL A 43 5.65 -4.03 -2.26
N TYR A 44 6.16 -3.40 -3.31
CA TYR A 44 7.27 -3.89 -4.12
C TYR A 44 8.42 -2.88 -4.08
N LYS A 45 9.64 -3.34 -3.81
CA LYS A 45 10.85 -2.52 -3.96
C LYS A 45 11.18 -2.40 -5.45
N VAL A 46 11.53 -1.21 -5.90
CA VAL A 46 11.91 -0.92 -7.28
C VAL A 46 13.19 -0.10 -7.33
N ASN A 47 13.96 -0.24 -8.40
CA ASN A 47 15.16 0.57 -8.61
C ASN A 47 14.79 1.99 -9.06
N GLU A 48 13.79 2.10 -9.92
CA GLU A 48 13.28 3.37 -10.43
C GLU A 48 11.75 3.30 -10.55
N ILE A 49 11.08 4.42 -10.29
CA ILE A 49 9.64 4.57 -10.48
C ILE A 49 9.44 5.06 -11.91
N ARG A 50 9.05 4.17 -12.82
CA ARG A 50 8.81 4.52 -14.23
C ARG A 50 7.64 3.74 -14.81
N GLY A 51 6.66 4.46 -15.34
CA GLY A 51 5.55 3.93 -16.14
C GLY A 51 4.67 2.91 -15.41
N HIS A 52 3.78 2.29 -16.17
CA HIS A 52 2.96 1.19 -15.68
C HIS A 52 3.79 -0.08 -15.52
N LEU A 53 3.53 -0.79 -14.42
CA LEU A 53 4.04 -2.13 -14.19
C LEU A 53 3.15 -3.15 -14.86
N ASP A 54 3.74 -4.01 -15.69
CA ASP A 54 3.02 -5.05 -16.40
C ASP A 54 2.91 -6.36 -15.59
N ARG A 55 2.19 -7.33 -16.14
CA ARG A 55 2.06 -8.66 -15.52
C ARG A 55 3.41 -9.35 -15.31
N ASN A 56 4.38 -9.14 -16.20
CA ASN A 56 5.70 -9.76 -16.10
C ASN A 56 6.46 -9.23 -14.89
N PHE A 57 6.37 -7.93 -14.61
CA PHE A 57 6.95 -7.35 -13.40
C PHE A 57 6.46 -8.09 -12.15
N PHE A 58 5.14 -8.26 -11.98
CA PHE A 58 4.57 -8.91 -10.80
C PHE A 58 4.85 -10.42 -10.74
N ALA A 59 5.06 -11.08 -11.89
CA ALA A 59 5.46 -12.49 -11.93
C ALA A 59 6.91 -12.71 -11.49
N LEU A 60 7.79 -11.75 -11.78
CA LEU A 60 9.22 -11.84 -11.51
C LEU A 60 9.63 -11.24 -10.15
N ASN A 61 8.84 -10.32 -9.60
CA ASN A 61 9.17 -9.61 -8.37
C ASN A 61 8.24 -10.02 -7.23
N LYS A 62 8.81 -10.46 -6.11
CA LYS A 62 8.05 -10.73 -4.88
C LYS A 62 7.79 -9.42 -4.12
N SER A 63 6.59 -9.30 -3.54
CA SER A 63 6.29 -8.21 -2.60
C SER A 63 7.24 -8.27 -1.40
N CYS A 64 7.85 -7.16 -1.03
CA CYS A 64 8.70 -7.05 0.16
C CYS A 64 7.89 -6.78 1.44
N ALA A 65 6.66 -6.29 1.30
CA ALA A 65 5.69 -6.14 2.39
C ALA A 65 4.27 -6.25 1.83
N ARG A 66 3.30 -6.58 2.69
CA ARG A 66 1.88 -6.71 2.33
C ARG A 66 1.01 -6.64 3.57
N SER A 67 -0.27 -6.36 3.40
CA SER A 67 -1.25 -6.57 4.47
C SER A 67 -1.27 -8.05 4.88
N SER A 68 -1.53 -8.32 6.16
CA SER A 68 -1.55 -9.69 6.71
C SER A 68 -2.59 -10.59 6.04
N ALA A 69 -3.72 -10.00 5.66
CA ALA A 69 -4.78 -10.65 4.90
C ALA A 69 -5.48 -9.61 3.99
N PHE A 70 -6.30 -10.12 3.08
CA PHE A 70 -7.40 -9.36 2.52
C PHE A 70 -8.61 -9.57 3.43
N ILE A 71 -9.20 -8.50 3.96
CA ILE A 71 -10.23 -8.60 4.99
C ILE A 71 -11.36 -7.59 4.74
N ASN A 72 -12.59 -7.95 5.11
CA ASN A 72 -13.81 -7.16 4.94
C ASN A 72 -13.92 -6.03 5.98
N LEU A 73 -12.81 -5.36 6.29
CA LEU A 73 -12.78 -4.18 7.14
C LEU A 73 -12.84 -2.92 6.29
N ARG A 74 -13.41 -1.85 6.86
CA ARG A 74 -13.42 -0.55 6.18
C ARG A 74 -12.01 -0.01 5.93
N GLU A 75 -11.07 -0.35 6.81
CA GLU A 75 -9.68 0.04 6.70
C GLU A 75 -8.78 -1.16 7.02
N VAL A 76 -7.70 -1.31 6.26
CA VAL A 76 -6.63 -2.26 6.51
C VAL A 76 -5.32 -1.49 6.62
N THR A 77 -4.62 -1.71 7.74
CA THR A 77 -3.42 -0.97 8.09
C THR A 77 -2.28 -1.94 8.41
N GLY A 78 -1.07 -1.63 7.95
CA GLY A 78 0.15 -2.38 8.26
C GLY A 78 1.30 -1.45 8.59
N ARG A 79 2.12 -1.83 9.58
CA ARG A 79 3.35 -1.14 9.97
C ARG A 79 4.55 -1.98 9.56
N PHE A 80 5.52 -1.36 8.89
CA PHE A 80 6.70 -2.03 8.36
C PHE A 80 7.97 -1.25 8.67
N ARG A 81 9.09 -1.98 8.72
CA ARG A 81 10.45 -1.45 8.69
C ARG A 81 11.03 -1.76 7.30
N LEU A 82 11.29 -0.74 6.50
CA LEU A 82 11.80 -0.88 5.13
C LEU A 82 13.12 -0.15 4.98
N GLN A 83 14.00 -0.65 4.12
CA GLN A 83 15.21 0.08 3.76
C GLN A 83 14.87 1.41 3.05
N PRO A 84 15.77 2.40 3.05
CA PRO A 84 15.70 3.53 2.13
C PRO A 84 15.61 3.05 0.67
N GLY A 85 14.89 3.80 -0.16
CA GLY A 85 14.74 3.50 -1.58
C GLY A 85 13.31 3.69 -2.11
N SER A 86 13.09 3.22 -3.33
CA SER A 86 11.83 3.40 -4.05
C SER A 86 10.93 2.16 -3.96
N TYR A 87 9.64 2.41 -3.78
CA TYR A 87 8.62 1.41 -3.54
C TYR A 87 7.32 1.74 -4.29
N ILE A 88 6.67 0.69 -4.78
CA ILE A 88 5.32 0.74 -5.35
C ILE A 88 4.36 0.03 -4.40
N ILE A 89 3.27 0.72 -4.06
CA ILE A 89 2.18 0.20 -3.23
C ILE A 89 1.00 -0.07 -4.15
N VAL A 90 0.51 -1.31 -4.15
CA VAL A 90 -0.64 -1.73 -4.94
C VAL A 90 -1.80 -2.04 -3.99
N PRO A 91 -2.71 -1.07 -3.73
CA PRO A 91 -3.97 -1.34 -3.05
C PRO A 91 -4.91 -2.11 -4.00
N SER A 92 -5.63 -3.12 -3.48
CA SER A 92 -6.54 -3.92 -4.30
C SER A 92 -7.63 -4.58 -3.46
N THR A 93 -8.66 -5.05 -4.15
CA THR A 93 -9.62 -6.02 -3.63
C THR A 93 -9.09 -7.43 -3.81
N PHE A 94 -9.61 -8.39 -3.04
CA PHE A 94 -9.24 -9.79 -3.18
C PHE A 94 -9.72 -10.37 -4.51
N GLU A 95 -11.01 -10.19 -4.80
CA GLU A 95 -11.60 -10.62 -6.06
C GLU A 95 -11.41 -9.55 -7.14
N PRO A 96 -11.10 -9.93 -8.39
CA PRO A 96 -11.08 -9.03 -9.53
C PRO A 96 -12.49 -8.53 -9.87
N GLY A 97 -12.57 -7.40 -10.59
CA GLY A 97 -13.84 -6.82 -11.05
C GLY A 97 -14.71 -6.20 -9.94
N ARG A 98 -14.17 -6.02 -8.73
CA ARG A 98 -14.87 -5.35 -7.63
C ARG A 98 -14.56 -3.86 -7.63
N GLU A 99 -15.56 -3.05 -7.94
CA GLU A 99 -15.42 -1.60 -7.96
C GLU A 99 -15.56 -0.99 -6.56
N GLY A 100 -14.80 0.06 -6.30
CA GLY A 100 -14.89 0.83 -5.07
C GLY A 100 -13.87 1.95 -5.02
N GLU A 101 -14.29 3.09 -4.48
CA GLU A 101 -13.38 4.18 -4.17
C GLU A 101 -12.57 3.89 -2.91
N TYR A 102 -11.31 4.31 -2.90
CA TYR A 102 -10.41 4.12 -1.77
C TYR A 102 -9.60 5.38 -1.43
N MET A 103 -8.99 5.36 -0.26
CA MET A 103 -8.01 6.32 0.20
C MET A 103 -6.78 5.55 0.69
N LEU A 104 -5.63 5.83 0.10
CA LEU A 104 -4.32 5.37 0.57
C LEU A 104 -3.70 6.45 1.45
N ARG A 105 -3.26 6.08 2.66
CA ARG A 105 -2.48 6.95 3.55
C ARG A 105 -1.17 6.29 3.90
N MET A 106 -0.13 7.11 3.95
CA MET A 106 1.22 6.71 4.33
C MET A 106 1.69 7.62 5.46
N TYR A 107 2.18 7.03 6.55
CA TYR A 107 2.81 7.75 7.64
C TYR A 107 4.22 7.22 7.81
N THR A 108 5.21 8.11 7.87
CA THR A 108 6.62 7.76 7.95
C THR A 108 7.32 8.56 9.03
N ASN A 109 8.41 8.01 9.58
CA ASN A 109 9.32 8.76 10.45
C ASN A 109 10.40 9.52 9.66
N VAL A 110 10.38 9.41 8.32
CA VAL A 110 11.32 10.06 7.40
C VAL A 110 10.55 10.89 6.38
N SER A 111 11.23 11.82 5.70
CA SER A 111 10.66 12.53 4.57
C SER A 111 10.38 11.56 3.41
N ILE A 112 9.27 11.77 2.71
CA ILE A 112 8.89 10.96 1.54
C ILE A 112 8.59 11.83 0.33
N SER A 113 8.86 11.28 -0.84
CA SER A 113 8.27 11.73 -2.10
C SER A 113 7.31 10.65 -2.61
N SER A 114 6.13 11.05 -3.06
CA SER A 114 5.11 10.14 -3.57
C SER A 114 4.39 10.75 -4.76
N GLU A 115 4.17 9.91 -5.77
CA GLU A 115 3.35 10.21 -6.94
C GLU A 115 2.42 9.02 -7.21
N GLU A 116 1.31 9.29 -7.88
CA GLU A 116 0.45 8.25 -8.44
C GLU A 116 1.01 7.83 -9.79
N LEU A 117 1.17 6.52 -9.99
CA LEU A 117 1.49 5.97 -11.30
C LEU A 117 0.18 5.82 -12.07
N GLY A 118 -0.06 6.80 -12.95
CA GLY A 118 -1.18 6.82 -13.88
C GLY A 118 -0.98 5.92 -15.07
#